data_AF-A0A6A7SKD0-F1
#
_entry.id   AF-A0A6A7SKD0-F1
#
_cell.length_a   1.000
_cell.length_b   1.000
_cell.length_c   1.000
_cell.angle_alpha   90.00
_cell.angle_beta   90.00
_cell.angle_gamma   90.00
#
_symmetry.space_group_name_H-M   'P 1'
#
loop_
_entity.id
_entity.type
_entity.pdbx_description
1 polymer ?
#
loop_
_entity_poly.entity_id
_entity_poly.type
_entity_poly.pdbx_seq_one_letter_code
_entity_poly.pdbx_strand_id
1 'polypeptide(L)'
;MTATQGSDQDNWLDVTLPGDLPVPAPEQRLHADAKGALVRAEYAPVAWGRTMRVAQLMESLEGVNGLVFATRQSLVPCFPGGAPVRGMPRLAWLEFSDLSVELAEPPSRE
;
A
#
# COMPACT_ATOMS: atom_id res chain seq x y z
N MET A 1 -4.29 8.29 14.09
CA MET A 1 -4.62 7.30 13.05
C MET A 1 -6.03 6.79 13.33
N THR A 2 -6.92 6.87 12.36
CA THR A 2 -8.29 6.34 12.41
C THR A 2 -8.41 5.24 11.38
N ALA A 3 -9.14 4.16 11.70
CA ALA A 3 -9.29 3.03 10.82
C ALA A 3 -10.75 2.50 10.81
N THR A 4 -11.27 2.12 9.64
CA THR A 4 -12.62 1.54 9.49
C THR A 4 -12.54 0.30 8.60
N GLN A 5 -13.12 -0.81 9.05
CA GLN A 5 -12.98 -2.13 8.44
C GLN A 5 -14.29 -2.61 7.80
N GLY A 6 -14.19 -3.33 6.68
CA GLY A 6 -15.31 -4.06 6.07
C GLY A 6 -14.90 -5.43 5.52
N SER A 7 -15.88 -6.31 5.34
CA SER A 7 -15.68 -7.71 4.95
C SER A 7 -16.65 -8.12 3.83
N ASP A 8 -16.26 -7.95 2.58
CA ASP A 8 -16.93 -8.62 1.46
C ASP A 8 -15.87 -9.04 0.44
N GLN A 9 -15.58 -10.35 0.41
CA GLN A 9 -14.56 -11.09 -0.36
C GLN A 9 -13.08 -10.67 -0.23
N ASP A 10 -12.78 -9.40 0.06
CA ASP A 10 -11.47 -8.86 0.42
C ASP A 10 -11.56 -8.20 1.81
N ASN A 11 -10.65 -8.53 2.74
CA ASN A 11 -10.55 -7.81 4.01
C ASN A 11 -9.97 -6.42 3.73
N TRP A 12 -10.74 -5.36 3.99
CA TRP A 12 -10.26 -3.99 3.73
C TRP A 12 -10.33 -3.08 4.94
N LEU A 13 -9.44 -2.09 4.95
CA LEU A 13 -9.28 -1.10 6.00
C LEU A 13 -9.08 0.29 5.38
N ASP A 14 -10.01 1.21 5.61
CA ASP A 14 -9.79 2.63 5.32
C ASP A 14 -8.92 3.22 6.44
N VAL A 15 -7.79 3.84 6.08
CA VAL A 15 -6.84 4.44 7.02
C VAL A 15 -6.62 5.91 6.72
N THR A 16 -6.51 6.69 7.80
CA THR A 16 -6.01 8.07 7.75
C THR A 16 -4.69 8.15 8.51
N LEU A 17 -3.62 8.37 7.76
CA LEU A 17 -2.26 8.56 8.25
C LEU A 17 -2.05 10.01 8.69
N PRO A 18 -1.20 10.27 9.71
CA PRO A 18 -0.80 11.63 10.08
C PRO A 18 -0.27 12.42 8.88
N GLY A 19 -0.68 13.68 8.76
CA GLY A 19 -0.44 14.51 7.58
C GLY A 19 1.00 14.99 7.39
N ASP A 20 1.86 14.77 8.39
CA ASP A 20 3.29 15.08 8.40
C ASP A 20 4.15 13.91 7.93
N LEU A 21 3.57 12.72 7.75
CA LEU A 21 4.32 11.58 7.22
C LEU A 21 4.60 11.75 5.73
N PRO A 22 5.82 11.38 5.26
CA PRO A 22 6.18 11.42 3.85
C PRO A 22 5.55 10.25 3.08
N VAL A 23 4.21 10.22 3.02
CA VAL A 23 3.42 9.15 2.38
C VAL A 23 2.81 9.62 1.07
N PRO A 24 2.57 8.71 0.10
CA PRO A 24 2.00 9.07 -1.21
C PRO A 24 0.60 9.69 -1.13
N ALA A 25 -0.15 9.36 -0.08
CA ALA A 25 -1.43 9.93 0.25
C ALA A 25 -1.75 9.71 1.74
N PRO A 26 -2.38 10.69 2.42
CA PRO A 26 -2.78 10.55 3.83
C PRO A 26 -3.98 9.61 4.01
N GLU A 27 -4.86 9.52 3.01
CA GLU A 27 -6.03 8.64 3.01
C GLU A 27 -5.78 7.47 2.06
N GLN A 28 -5.90 6.26 2.58
CA GLN A 28 -5.69 5.03 1.80
C GLN A 28 -6.71 3.97 2.19
N ARG A 29 -7.09 3.13 1.23
CA ARG A 29 -7.80 1.89 1.49
C ARG A 29 -6.84 0.73 1.31
N LEU A 30 -6.62 -0.03 2.38
CA LEU A 30 -5.74 -1.18 2.41
C LEU A 30 -6.57 -2.44 2.25
N HIS A 31 -6.15 -3.35 1.37
CA HIS A 31 -6.75 -4.66 1.17
C HIS A 31 -5.74 -5.73 1.57
N ALA A 32 -6.18 -6.63 2.45
CA ALA A 32 -5.41 -7.76 2.90
C ALA A 32 -5.99 -9.07 2.36
N ASP A 33 -5.12 -10.04 2.13
CA ASP A 33 -5.53 -11.41 1.80
C ASP A 33 -6.12 -12.14 3.03
N ALA A 34 -6.52 -13.40 2.84
CA ALA A 34 -7.07 -14.24 3.91
C ALA A 34 -6.07 -14.51 5.06
N LYS A 35 -4.77 -14.29 4.87
CA LYS A 35 -3.72 -14.44 5.87
C LYS A 35 -3.38 -13.11 6.56
N GLY A 36 -4.02 -12.01 6.16
CA GLY A 36 -3.78 -10.68 6.69
C GLY A 36 -2.60 -9.96 6.06
N ALA A 37 -2.02 -10.49 4.98
CA ALA A 37 -0.95 -9.80 4.26
C ALA A 37 -1.53 -8.71 3.35
N LEU A 38 -0.93 -7.51 3.36
CA LEU A 38 -1.33 -6.41 2.48
C LEU A 38 -1.05 -6.79 1.02
N VAL A 39 -2.10 -6.82 0.19
CA VAL A 39 -2.00 -7.16 -1.24
C VAL A 39 -2.31 -5.97 -2.15
N ARG A 40 -3.05 -4.97 -1.65
CA ARG A 40 -3.36 -3.76 -2.41
C ARG A 40 -3.54 -2.56 -1.49
N ALA A 41 -3.01 -1.41 -1.90
CA ALA A 41 -3.34 -0.12 -1.33
C ALA A 41 -3.94 0.78 -2.40
N GLU A 42 -5.12 1.34 -2.16
CA GLU A 42 -5.79 2.26 -3.07
C GLU A 42 -5.77 3.67 -2.50
N TYR A 43 -5.34 4.64 -3.29
CA TYR A 43 -5.26 6.03 -2.87
C TYR A 43 -5.29 7.00 -4.04
N ALA A 44 -5.50 8.28 -3.73
CA ALA A 44 -5.37 9.37 -4.68
C ALA A 44 -4.01 10.06 -4.43
N PRO A 45 -2.99 9.85 -5.29
CA PRO A 45 -1.65 10.33 -5.03
C PRO A 45 -1.59 11.86 -4.99
N VAL A 46 -0.85 12.41 -4.04
CA VAL A 46 -0.66 13.87 -3.95
C VAL A 46 -0.01 14.46 -5.21
N ALA A 47 0.87 13.69 -5.87
CA ALA A 47 1.57 14.08 -7.09
C ALA A 47 0.66 14.25 -8.32
N TRP A 48 -0.55 13.69 -8.31
CA TRP A 48 -1.48 13.72 -9.46
C TRP A 48 -2.82 14.41 -9.14
N GLY A 49 -2.82 15.33 -8.18
CA GLY A 49 -3.91 16.30 -8.02
C GLY A 49 -5.24 15.74 -7.49
N ARG A 50 -5.24 14.65 -6.74
CA ARG A 50 -6.44 13.97 -6.16
C ARG A 50 -7.49 13.46 -7.17
N THR A 51 -7.37 13.78 -8.46
CA THR A 51 -8.34 13.42 -9.50
C THR A 51 -8.17 11.99 -10.02
N MET A 52 -6.95 11.45 -9.96
CA MET A 52 -6.67 10.07 -10.35
C MET A 52 -6.48 9.21 -9.10
N ARG A 53 -7.24 8.11 -9.02
CA ARG A 53 -6.99 7.04 -8.04
C ARG A 53 -6.09 5.98 -8.66
N VAL A 54 -5.25 5.41 -7.82
CA VAL A 54 -4.35 4.32 -8.20
C VAL A 54 -4.42 3.19 -7.19
N ALA A 55 -4.06 2.01 -7.67
CA ALA A 55 -3.81 0.84 -6.85
C ALA A 55 -2.32 0.53 -6.89
N GLN A 56 -1.72 0.51 -5.71
CA GLN A 56 -0.41 -0.08 -5.48
C GLN A 56 -0.62 -1.56 -5.17
N LEU A 57 -0.17 -2.42 -6.07
CA LEU A 57 -0.35 -3.87 -6.00
C LEU A 57 0.93 -4.49 -5.45
N MET A 58 0.80 -5.35 -4.43
CA MET A 58 1.94 -6.06 -3.85
C MET A 58 2.05 -7.40 -4.57
N GLU A 59 2.90 -7.45 -5.58
CA GLU A 59 2.97 -8.56 -6.55
C GLU A 59 3.81 -9.73 -6.04
N SER A 60 4.79 -9.45 -5.18
CA SER A 60 5.61 -10.46 -4.51
C SER A 60 5.83 -10.07 -3.06
N LEU A 61 5.69 -11.03 -2.16
CA LEU A 61 5.79 -10.85 -0.72
C LEU A 61 6.88 -11.77 -0.15
N GLU A 62 7.71 -11.24 0.72
CA GLU A 62 8.72 -11.99 1.45
C GLU A 62 8.59 -11.77 2.96
N GLY A 63 8.69 -12.86 3.72
CA GLY A 63 8.63 -12.81 5.18
C GLY A 63 10.04 -12.82 5.79
N VAL A 64 10.36 -11.82 6.61
CA VAL A 64 11.65 -11.71 7.30
C VAL A 64 11.39 -11.35 8.77
N ASN A 65 11.86 -12.17 9.70
CA ASN A 65 11.72 -11.95 11.16
C ASN A 65 10.28 -11.61 11.61
N GLY A 66 9.27 -12.24 11.00
CA GLY A 66 7.86 -12.01 11.31
C GLY A 66 7.23 -10.78 10.66
N LEU A 67 7.99 -10.00 9.89
CA LEU A 67 7.51 -8.90 9.05
C LEU A 67 7.30 -9.40 7.61
N VAL A 68 6.36 -8.79 6.90
CA VAL A 68 6.08 -9.10 5.48
C VAL A 68 6.39 -7.87 4.63
N PHE A 69 7.24 -8.06 3.63
CA PHE A 69 7.70 -7.01 2.72
C PHE A 69 7.22 -7.28 1.31
N ALA A 70 6.71 -6.26 0.64
CA ALA A 70 6.43 -6.32 -0.79
C ALA A 70 7.74 -6.13 -1.58
N THR A 71 8.33 -7.23 -2.05
CA THR A 71 9.59 -7.23 -2.82
C THR A 71 9.38 -6.83 -4.27
N ARG A 72 8.17 -6.98 -4.79
CA ARG A 72 7.75 -6.39 -6.06
C ARG A 72 6.40 -5.71 -5.89
N GLN A 73 6.31 -4.50 -6.41
CA GLN A 73 5.07 -3.72 -6.38
C GLN A 73 4.90 -2.90 -7.65
N SER A 74 3.66 -2.75 -8.09
CA SER A 74 3.31 -1.94 -9.24
C SER A 74 2.22 -0.95 -8.90
N LEU A 75 2.24 0.19 -9.58
CA LEU A 75 1.22 1.22 -9.47
C LEU A 75 0.42 1.25 -10.77
N VAL A 76 -0.88 1.06 -10.67
CA VAL A 76 -1.80 1.05 -11.82
C VAL A 76 -2.95 2.03 -11.61
N PRO A 77 -3.52 2.61 -12.68
CA PRO A 77 -4.70 3.46 -12.54
C PRO A 77 -5.90 2.62 -12.08
N CYS A 78 -6.84 3.27 -11.39
CA CYS A 78 -8.13 2.70 -11.04
C CYS A 78 -9.26 3.30 -11.89
N PHE A 79 -10.29 2.49 -12.15
CA PHE A 79 -11.57 2.99 -12.63
C PHE A 79 -12.21 3.92 -11.59
N PRO A 80 -13.15 4.80 -12.02
CA PRO A 80 -14.11 5.39 -11.11
C PRO A 80 -14.75 4.28 -10.26
N GLY A 81 -14.66 4.39 -8.94
CA GLY A 81 -15.08 3.33 -8.00
C GLY A 81 -13.96 2.48 -7.40
N GLY A 82 -12.69 2.69 -7.80
CA GLY A 82 -11.51 2.15 -7.10
C GLY A 82 -10.94 0.86 -7.67
N ALA A 83 -11.67 0.14 -8.52
CA ALA A 83 -11.18 -1.09 -9.13
C ALA A 83 -9.94 -0.85 -10.03
N PRO A 84 -8.85 -1.61 -9.87
CA PRO A 84 -7.68 -1.49 -10.74
C PRO A 84 -8.02 -1.74 -12.22
N VAL A 85 -7.51 -0.90 -13.13
CA VAL A 85 -7.74 -1.06 -14.57
C VAL A 85 -6.86 -2.18 -15.13
N ARG A 86 -7.45 -3.33 -15.46
CA ARG A 86 -6.73 -4.44 -16.07
C ARG A 86 -6.27 -4.07 -17.50
N GLY A 87 -5.03 -4.42 -17.84
CA GLY A 87 -4.46 -4.22 -19.19
C GLY A 87 -3.90 -2.82 -19.46
N MET A 88 -4.00 -1.88 -18.52
CA MET A 88 -3.29 -0.60 -18.59
C MET A 88 -1.79 -0.78 -18.31
N PRO A 89 -0.91 0.03 -18.91
CA PRO A 89 0.50 0.07 -18.53
C PRO A 89 0.65 0.49 -17.06
N ARG A 90 1.67 -0.06 -16.41
CA ARG A 90 2.07 0.35 -15.05
C ARG A 90 2.51 1.81 -15.10
N LEU A 91 2.01 2.61 -14.16
CA LEU A 91 2.45 4.00 -13.99
C LEU A 91 3.83 4.07 -13.36
N ALA A 92 4.08 3.16 -12.42
CA ALA A 92 5.37 2.96 -11.76
C ALA A 92 5.48 1.51 -11.29
N TRP A 93 6.70 1.06 -11.04
CA TRP A 93 6.97 -0.22 -10.37
C TRP A 93 8.25 -0.10 -9.55
N LEU A 94 8.32 -0.90 -8.49
CA LEU A 94 9.50 -1.02 -7.65
C LEU A 94 9.76 -2.50 -7.40
N GLU A 95 11.02 -2.89 -7.50
CA GLU A 95 11.48 -4.24 -7.19
C GLU A 95 12.72 -4.14 -6.31
N PHE A 96 12.71 -4.88 -5.22
CA PHE A 96 13.84 -5.07 -4.34
C PHE A 96 14.53 -6.38 -4.69
N SER A 97 15.84 -6.34 -4.75
CA SER A 97 16.69 -7.52 -4.81
C SER A 97 17.59 -7.53 -3.59
N ASP A 98 17.97 -8.72 -3.13
CA ASP A 98 18.85 -8.91 -1.98
C ASP A 98 18.36 -8.21 -0.70
N LEU A 99 17.09 -8.41 -0.36
CA LEU A 99 16.47 -7.81 0.83
C LEU A 99 17.20 -8.27 2.11
N SER A 100 17.76 -7.31 2.84
CA SER A 100 18.25 -7.49 4.21
C SER A 100 17.54 -6.53 5.14
N VAL A 101 17.19 -7.00 6.34
CA VAL A 101 16.41 -6.25 7.32
C VAL A 101 17.18 -6.20 8.64
N GLU A 102 17.59 -5.00 9.02
CA GLU A 102 18.14 -4.69 10.34
C GLU A 102 17.11 -3.88 11.12
N LEU A 103 16.71 -4.38 12.30
CA LEU A 103 15.80 -3.65 13.18
C LEU A 103 16.62 -2.60 13.93
N ALA A 104 16.42 -1.33 13.58
CA ALA A 104 17.03 -0.23 14.32
C ALA A 104 16.36 -0.09 15.70
N GLU A 105 17.16 0.18 16.73
CA GLU A 105 16.62 0.66 18.00
C GLU A 105 15.91 2.00 17.77
N PRO A 106 14.70 2.20 18.30
CA PRO A 106 14.01 3.47 18.16
C PRO A 106 14.86 4.60 18.77
N PRO A 107 14.88 5.80 18.16
CA PRO A 107 15.61 6.92 18.73
C PRO A 107 15.09 7.19 20.15
N SER A 108 16.00 7.28 21.11
CA SER A 108 15.68 7.67 22.48
C SER A 108 14.98 9.02 22.47
N ARG A 109 13.77 9.08 23.04
CA ARG A 109 13.07 10.34 23.27
C ARG A 109 13.83 11.13 24.33
N GLU A 110 14.58 12.13 23.92
CA GLU A 110 15.04 13.22 24.79
C GLU A 110 13.93 14.27 24.97
#